data_AF-A0A954SY53-F1
#
_entry.id   AF-A0A954SY53-F1
#
_cell.length_a   1.000
_cell.length_b   1.000
_cell.length_c   1.000
_cell.angle_alpha   90.00
_cell.angle_beta   90.00
_cell.angle_gamma   90.00
#
_symmetry.space_group_name_H-M   'P 1'
#
loop_
_entity.id
_entity.type
_entity.pdbx_description
1 polymer ?
#
loop_
_entity_poly.entity_id
_entity_poly.type
_entity_poly.pdbx_seq_one_letter_code
_entity_poly.pdbx_strand_id
1 'polypeptide(L)'
;MATATAYTRQSPSPRYRELVGQYSQMHVEGERHMQLPAEQTFGGASLLRHVPRIGELIAETGARSLLDYGAGKGQQYRNAIKLSDGRTFASVLDYWGVECVTCYDPEIGRA
;
A
#
# COMPACT_ATOMS: atom_id res chain seq x y z
N MET A 1 13.29 -40.27 3.08
CA MET A 1 12.96 -39.06 2.29
C MET A 1 12.05 -38.19 3.13
N ALA A 2 12.48 -36.98 3.50
CA ALA A 2 11.64 -36.07 4.29
C ALA A 2 10.59 -35.43 3.37
N THR A 3 9.32 -35.67 3.67
CA THR A 3 8.18 -35.00 3.03
C THR A 3 8.27 -33.51 3.30
N ALA A 4 8.35 -32.68 2.25
CA ALA A 4 8.22 -31.25 2.39
C ALA A 4 6.87 -30.95 3.05
N THR A 5 6.90 -30.43 4.28
CA THR A 5 5.72 -29.86 4.93
C THR A 5 5.25 -28.70 4.06
N ALA A 6 4.17 -28.93 3.30
CA ALA A 6 3.57 -27.90 2.47
C ALA A 6 2.99 -26.81 3.40
N TYR A 7 3.65 -25.66 3.46
CA TYR A 7 3.14 -24.51 4.20
C TYR A 7 1.82 -24.04 3.57
N THR A 8 0.87 -23.63 4.41
CA THR A 8 -0.46 -23.16 3.99
C THR A 8 -0.77 -21.80 4.59
N ARG A 9 -1.90 -21.19 4.21
CA ARG A 9 -2.38 -19.96 4.85
C ARG A 9 -2.64 -20.16 6.35
N GLN A 10 -3.17 -21.32 6.74
CA GLN A 10 -3.47 -21.67 8.14
C GLN A 10 -2.23 -22.14 8.90
N SER A 11 -1.20 -22.62 8.20
CA SER A 11 0.08 -23.03 8.78
C SER A 11 1.24 -22.46 7.96
N PRO A 12 1.51 -21.14 8.09
CA PRO A 12 2.59 -20.50 7.35
C PRO A 12 3.96 -20.96 7.86
N SER A 13 4.98 -20.74 7.03
CA SER A 13 6.36 -21.07 7.41
C SER A 13 6.84 -20.23 8.61
N PRO A 14 7.75 -20.76 9.45
CA PRO A 14 8.36 -19.98 10.53
C PRO A 14 8.99 -18.67 10.02
N ARG A 15 9.71 -18.73 8.90
CA ARG A 15 10.32 -17.55 8.26
C ARG A 15 9.30 -16.51 7.83
N TYR A 16 8.14 -16.91 7.33
CA TYR A 16 7.08 -15.96 6.99
C TYR A 16 6.60 -15.20 8.23
N ARG A 17 6.37 -15.89 9.35
CA ARG A 17 5.96 -15.25 10.61
C ARG A 17 7.03 -14.28 11.13
N GLU A 18 8.30 -14.66 11.02
CA GLU A 18 9.43 -13.78 11.37
C GLU A 18 9.43 -12.50 10.53
N LEU A 19 9.29 -12.61 9.20
CA LEU A 19 9.26 -11.47 8.30
C LEU A 19 8.07 -10.55 8.56
N VAL A 20 6.89 -11.11 8.87
CA VAL A 20 5.72 -10.32 9.29
C VAL A 20 6.01 -9.57 10.59
N GLY A 21 6.65 -10.21 11.56
CA GLY A 21 7.06 -9.55 12.80
C GLY A 21 8.07 -8.42 12.57
N GLN A 22 9.06 -8.61 11.70
CA GLN A 22 10.01 -7.54 11.32
C GLN A 22 9.31 -6.39 10.62
N TYR A 23 8.40 -6.70 9.68
CA TYR A 23 7.60 -5.71 8.97
C TYR A 23 6.70 -4.89 9.92
N SER A 24 6.11 -5.55 10.91
CA SER A 24 5.35 -4.91 12.00
C SER A 24 6.21 -3.94 12.79
N GLN A 25 7.38 -4.38 13.22
CA GLN A 25 8.29 -3.56 13.99
C GLN A 25 8.72 -2.30 13.22
N MET A 26 8.99 -2.42 11.91
CA MET A 26 9.33 -1.29 11.05
C MET A 26 8.17 -0.28 10.92
N HIS A 27 6.92 -0.70 11.05
CA HIS A 27 5.78 0.24 11.04
C HIS A 27 5.77 1.16 12.26
N VAL A 28 6.20 0.65 13.42
CA VAL A 28 6.15 1.33 14.72
C VAL A 28 7.44 2.08 15.01
N GLU A 29 8.58 1.49 14.69
CA GLU A 29 9.91 2.02 15.04
C GLU A 29 10.60 2.73 13.88
N GLY A 30 10.11 2.53 12.66
CA GLY A 30 10.77 2.97 11.44
C GLY A 30 11.81 1.98 10.92
N GLU A 31 12.43 2.34 9.79
CA GLU A 31 13.46 1.52 9.16
C GLU A 31 14.85 1.97 9.62
N ARG A 32 15.51 1.10 10.39
CA ARG A 32 16.75 1.44 11.09
C ARG A 32 17.95 1.59 10.15
N HIS A 33 18.03 0.81 9.08
CA HIS A 33 19.20 0.83 8.19
C HIS A 33 19.29 2.12 7.38
N MET A 34 18.16 2.60 6.87
CA MET A 34 18.01 3.86 6.13
C MET A 34 17.69 5.04 7.05
N GLN A 35 17.62 4.84 8.37
CA GLN A 35 17.32 5.85 9.38
C GLN A 35 16.00 6.59 9.10
N LEU A 36 15.01 5.86 8.60
CA LEU A 36 13.68 6.41 8.33
C LEU A 36 12.82 6.30 9.59
N PRO A 37 12.25 7.41 10.09
CA PRO A 37 11.35 7.36 11.21
C PRO A 37 10.05 6.62 10.83
N ALA A 38 9.32 6.15 11.84
CA ALA A 38 8.09 5.40 11.66
C ALA A 38 7.10 6.13 10.75
N GLU A 39 6.91 7.44 10.92
CA GLU A 39 5.95 8.25 10.16
C GLU A 39 6.25 8.27 8.66
N GLN A 40 7.51 8.12 8.27
CA GLN A 40 7.98 8.11 6.88
C GLN A 40 8.13 6.70 6.31
N THR A 41 8.01 5.67 7.15
CA THR A 41 8.15 4.28 6.74
C THR A 41 6.80 3.72 6.28
N PHE A 42 6.76 3.20 5.05
CA PHE A 42 5.56 2.65 4.40
C PHE A 42 4.40 3.65 4.22
N GLY A 43 4.71 4.90 3.89
CA GLY A 43 3.69 5.94 3.60
C GLY A 43 2.95 5.79 2.26
N GLY A 44 3.22 4.74 1.47
CA GLY A 44 2.54 4.48 0.19
C GLY A 44 3.02 5.35 -0.99
N ALA A 45 4.14 6.06 -0.85
CA ALA A 45 4.70 6.93 -1.89
C ALA A 45 5.00 6.22 -3.23
N SER A 46 5.22 4.91 -3.21
CA SER A 46 5.45 4.12 -4.42
C SER A 46 4.25 4.09 -5.37
N LEU A 47 3.03 4.33 -4.88
CA LEU A 47 1.82 4.43 -5.71
C LEU A 47 1.86 5.66 -6.62
N LEU A 48 2.47 6.77 -6.19
CA LEU A 48 2.33 8.08 -6.85
C LEU A 48 2.77 8.06 -8.33
N ARG A 49 3.79 7.27 -8.67
CA ARG A 49 4.26 7.12 -10.06
C ARG A 49 3.25 6.41 -10.97
N HIS A 50 2.30 5.66 -10.39
CA HIS A 50 1.30 4.87 -11.10
C HIS A 50 -0.08 5.54 -11.12
N VAL A 51 -0.25 6.65 -10.40
CA VAL A 51 -1.52 7.37 -10.30
C VAL A 51 -2.14 7.66 -11.67
N PRO A 52 -1.41 8.20 -12.67
CA PRO A 52 -1.99 8.47 -13.99
C PRO A 52 -2.51 7.21 -14.68
N ARG A 53 -1.71 6.14 -14.69
CA ARG A 53 -2.07 4.88 -15.36
C ARG A 53 -3.27 4.20 -14.71
N ILE A 54 -3.38 4.26 -13.39
CA ILE A 54 -4.55 3.76 -12.67
C ILE A 54 -5.79 4.60 -13.01
N GLY A 55 -5.64 5.92 -13.14
CA GLY A 55 -6.73 6.80 -13.58
C GLY A 55 -7.26 6.48 -14.97
N GLU A 56 -6.38 6.16 -15.92
CA GLU A 56 -6.77 5.67 -17.25
C GLU A 56 -7.60 4.38 -17.16
N LEU A 57 -7.15 3.41 -16.37
CA LEU A 57 -7.87 2.14 -16.17
C LEU A 57 -9.24 2.35 -15.51
N ILE A 58 -9.35 3.28 -14.58
CA ILE A 58 -10.63 3.64 -13.94
C ILE A 58 -11.59 4.21 -14.98
N ALA A 59 -11.12 5.14 -15.82
CA ALA A 59 -11.93 5.71 -16.89
C ALA A 59 -12.37 4.65 -17.93
N GLU A 60 -11.48 3.72 -18.28
CA GLU A 60 -11.78 2.62 -19.21
C GLU A 60 -12.80 1.60 -18.65
N THR A 61 -12.72 1.32 -17.34
CA THR A 61 -13.55 0.28 -16.70
C THR A 61 -14.83 0.82 -16.06
N GLY A 62 -14.91 2.13 -15.80
CA GLY A 62 -15.98 2.74 -15.01
C GLY A 62 -15.93 2.34 -13.54
N ALA A 63 -14.78 1.95 -13.00
CA ALA A 63 -14.63 1.58 -11.61
C ALA A 63 -14.97 2.76 -10.69
N ARG A 64 -15.78 2.51 -9.64
CA ARG A 64 -16.17 3.53 -8.64
C ARG A 64 -15.47 3.36 -7.30
N SER A 65 -14.80 2.23 -7.09
CA SER A 65 -14.10 1.92 -5.85
C SER A 65 -12.87 1.06 -6.13
N LEU A 66 -11.84 1.15 -5.28
CA LEU A 66 -10.60 0.38 -5.42
C LEU A 66 -10.23 -0.34 -4.12
N LEU A 67 -9.52 -1.47 -4.27
CA LEU A 67 -8.77 -2.13 -3.21
C LEU A 67 -7.28 -1.90 -3.45
N ASP A 68 -6.61 -1.24 -2.52
CA ASP A 68 -5.15 -1.09 -2.51
C ASP A 68 -4.57 -2.11 -1.54
N TYR A 69 -4.06 -3.22 -2.09
CA TYR A 69 -3.47 -4.31 -1.32
C TYR A 69 -1.96 -4.09 -1.18
N GLY A 70 -1.49 -3.91 0.05
CA GLY A 70 -0.14 -3.44 0.36
C GLY A 70 -0.05 -1.91 0.37
N ALA A 71 -1.11 -1.23 0.80
CA ALA A 71 -1.19 0.24 0.83
C ALA A 71 -0.24 0.89 1.86
N GLY A 72 0.39 0.09 2.74
CA GLY A 72 1.07 0.59 3.93
C GLY A 72 0.10 1.43 4.76
N LYS A 73 0.55 2.63 5.15
CA LYS A 73 -0.22 3.59 5.97
C LYS A 73 -1.30 4.38 5.21
N GLY A 74 -1.41 4.23 3.89
CA GLY A 74 -2.42 4.92 3.09
C GLY A 74 -2.30 6.46 3.07
N GLN A 75 -1.12 7.01 3.40
CA GLN A 75 -0.92 8.46 3.50
C GLN A 75 -1.01 9.16 2.13
N GLN A 76 -0.69 8.45 1.05
CA GLN A 76 -0.75 8.92 -0.33
C GLN A 76 -2.15 9.42 -0.75
N TYR A 77 -3.20 8.96 -0.08
CA TYR A 77 -4.58 9.35 -0.38
C TYR A 77 -5.02 10.66 0.28
N ARG A 78 -4.21 11.21 1.20
CA ARG A 78 -4.58 12.39 2.01
C ARG A 78 -3.96 13.69 1.54
N ASN A 79 -3.01 13.62 0.61
CA ASN A 79 -2.20 14.77 0.19
C ASN A 79 -2.54 15.18 -1.24
N ALA A 80 -2.39 16.48 -1.51
CA ALA A 80 -2.48 17.01 -2.85
C ALA A 80 -1.41 16.39 -3.75
N ILE A 81 -1.78 16.17 -5.01
CA ILE A 81 -0.88 15.65 -6.04
C ILE A 81 -0.72 16.63 -7.18
N LYS A 82 0.44 16.60 -7.82
CA LYS A 82 0.73 17.33 -9.05
C LYS A 82 1.10 16.34 -10.14
N LEU A 83 0.37 16.38 -11.24
CA LEU A 83 0.64 15.55 -12.41
C LEU A 83 1.78 16.13 -13.25
N SER A 84 2.36 15.31 -14.12
CA SER A 84 3.44 15.73 -15.02
C SER A 84 3.01 16.81 -16.03
N ASP A 85 1.72 16.89 -16.35
CA ASP A 85 1.13 17.93 -17.20
C ASP A 85 0.88 19.26 -16.46
N GLY A 86 1.21 19.34 -15.17
CA GLY A 86 1.09 20.53 -14.35
C GLY A 86 -0.25 20.68 -13.62
N ARG A 87 -1.24 19.81 -13.87
CA ARG A 87 -2.50 19.82 -13.11
C ARG A 87 -2.29 19.42 -11.65
N THR A 88 -3.06 20.03 -10.76
CA THR A 88 -3.05 19.76 -9.32
C THR A 88 -4.42 19.29 -8.87
N PHE A 89 -4.44 18.29 -8.00
CA PHE A 89 -5.65 17.76 -7.38
C PHE A 89 -5.49 17.73 -5.87
N ALA A 90 -6.58 17.90 -5.12
CA ALA A 90 -6.54 17.91 -3.65
C ALA A 90 -6.17 16.53 -3.07
N SER A 91 -6.41 15.45 -3.82
CA SER A 91 -5.97 14.10 -3.49
C SER A 91 -5.86 13.20 -4.73
N VAL A 92 -5.32 12.00 -4.53
CA VAL A 92 -5.38 10.91 -5.53
C VAL A 92 -6.83 10.51 -5.84
N LEU A 93 -7.72 10.51 -4.84
CA LEU A 93 -9.14 10.17 -5.02
C LEU A 93 -9.84 11.18 -5.94
N ASP A 94 -9.56 12.48 -5.75
CA ASP A 94 -10.17 13.53 -6.57
C ASP A 94 -9.73 13.44 -8.03
N TYR A 95 -8.47 13.07 -8.28
CA TYR A 95 -7.99 12.84 -9.64
C TYR A 95 -8.67 11.62 -10.28
N TRP A 96 -8.79 10.53 -9.54
CA TRP A 96 -9.39 9.29 -10.04
C TRP A 96 -10.91 9.37 -10.17
N GLY A 97 -11.58 10.24 -9.41
CA GLY A 97 -13.03 10.34 -9.41
C GLY A 97 -13.74 9.11 -8.82
N VAL A 98 -13.08 8.39 -7.92
CA VAL A 98 -13.65 7.21 -7.23
C VAL A 98 -14.31 7.61 -5.91
N GLU A 99 -15.35 6.86 -5.52
CA GLU A 99 -16.11 7.08 -4.29
C GLU A 99 -15.29 6.68 -3.05
N CYS A 100 -14.50 5.60 -3.15
CA CYS A 100 -13.68 5.13 -2.05
C CYS A 100 -12.47 4.29 -2.50
N VAL A 101 -11.47 4.26 -1.63
CA VAL A 101 -10.35 3.31 -1.70
C VAL A 101 -10.26 2.58 -0.38
N THR A 102 -10.31 1.26 -0.41
CA THR A 102 -10.09 0.42 0.77
C THR A 102 -8.63 0.00 0.81
N CYS A 103 -7.93 0.31 1.91
CA CYS A 103 -6.50 0.07 2.06
C CYS A 103 -6.26 -1.17 2.89
N TYR A 104 -5.82 -2.27 2.27
CA TYR A 104 -5.40 -3.44 3.00
C TYR A 104 -3.88 -3.45 3.15
N ASP A 105 -3.41 -3.61 4.38
CA ASP A 105 -2.01 -3.90 4.67
C ASP A 105 -1.94 -4.96 5.78
N PRO A 106 -1.08 -5.99 5.66
CA PRO A 106 -0.98 -7.05 6.66
C PRO A 106 -0.69 -6.56 8.08
N GLU A 107 -0.02 -5.41 8.23
CA GLU A 107 0.32 -4.87 9.54
C GLU A 107 -0.77 -4.00 10.14
N ILE A 108 -1.35 -3.11 9.33
CA ILE A 108 -2.28 -2.10 9.86
C ILE A 108 -3.68 -2.70 10.01
N GLY A 109 -4.08 -3.56 9.08
CA GLY A 109 -5.49 -3.87 8.84
C GLY A 109 -6.25 -2.59 8.49
N ARG A 110 -6.82 -2.47 7.29
CA ARG A 110 -8.27 -2.67 7.12
C ARG A 110 -8.69 -2.44 5.67
N ALA A 111 -9.00 -3.55 5.00
CA ALA A 111 -10.28 -3.80 4.37
C ALA A 111 -10.88 -5.00 5.12
#